data_AF-A0A2T4JNN9-F1
#
_entry.id   AF-A0A2T4JNN9-F1
#
_cell.length_a   1.000
_cell.length_b   1.000
_cell.length_c   1.000
_cell.angle_alpha   90.00
_cell.angle_beta   90.00
_cell.angle_gamma   90.00
#
_symmetry.space_group_name_H-M   'P 1'
#
loop_
_entity.id
_entity.type
_entity.pdbx_description
1 polymer ?
#
loop_
_entity_poly.entity_id
_entity_poly.type
_entity_poly.pdbx_seq_one_letter_code
_entity_poly.pdbx_strand_id
1 'polypeptide(L)' 'MERGDIYIVGLDPTKGHEQQGTRPVLVVSPGSFNRLTG' A
#
# COMPACT_ATOMS: atom_id res chain seq x y z
N MET A 1 -5.30 -8.23 4.44
CA MET A 1 -4.44 -7.68 3.37
C MET A 1 -4.10 -8.82 2.41
N GLU A 2 -5.02 -9.12 1.52
CA GLU A 2 -4.86 -10.15 0.49
C GLU A 2 -4.49 -9.51 -0.85
N ARG A 3 -3.82 -10.26 -1.73
CA ARG A 3 -3.51 -9.79 -3.08
C ARG A 3 -4.81 -9.44 -3.81
N GLY A 4 -4.85 -8.26 -4.41
CA GLY A 4 -6.03 -7.78 -5.14
C GLY A 4 -6.91 -6.82 -4.32
N ASP A 5 -6.77 -6.79 -3.00
CA ASP A 5 -7.47 -5.82 -2.16
C ASP A 5 -7.04 -4.37 -2.51
N ILE A 6 -8.00 -3.45 -2.45
CA ILE A 6 -7.74 -1.99 -2.53
C ILE A 6 -7.96 -1.35 -1.16
N TYR A 7 -6.99 -0.56 -0.71
CA TYR A 7 -7.07 0.21 0.55
C TYR A 7 -6.89 1.71 0.31
N ILE A 8 -7.55 2.54 1.12
CA ILE A 8 -7.27 3.98 1.19
C ILE A 8 -6.16 4.22 2.20
N VAL A 9 -5.01 4.74 1.74
CA VAL A 9 -3.81 4.92 2.57
C VAL A 9 -3.22 6.31 2.33
N GLY A 10 -2.72 6.96 3.38
CA GLY A 10 -1.91 8.17 3.29
C GLY A 10 -0.45 7.83 2.97
N LEU A 11 0.07 8.38 1.86
CA LEU A 11 1.47 8.15 1.43
C LEU A 11 2.44 9.24 1.89
N ASP A 12 1.96 10.26 2.60
CA ASP A 12 2.79 11.36 3.07
C ASP A 12 3.54 11.01 4.38
N PRO A 13 4.74 11.56 4.59
CA PRO A 13 5.48 12.48 3.71
C PRO A 13 6.24 11.76 2.59
N THR A 14 6.44 12.45 1.47
CA THR A 14 7.19 11.96 0.31
C THR A 14 8.31 12.92 -0.08
N LYS A 15 9.22 12.48 -0.96
CA LYS A 15 10.32 13.30 -1.47
C LYS A 15 10.23 13.45 -3.00
N GLY A 16 10.32 14.70 -3.47
CA GLY A 16 10.43 15.00 -4.90
C GLY A 16 9.18 14.59 -5.69
N HIS A 17 9.32 13.65 -6.62
CA HIS A 17 8.25 13.22 -7.52
C HIS A 17 7.62 11.86 -7.14
N GLU A 18 7.80 11.43 -5.89
CA GLU A 18 7.11 10.28 -5.32
C GLU A 18 5.58 10.49 -5.28
N GLN A 19 4.80 9.41 -5.37
CA GLN A 19 3.34 9.51 -5.26
C GLN A 19 2.92 9.89 -3.84
N GLN A 20 2.13 10.96 -3.71
CA GLN A 20 1.82 11.62 -2.44
C GLN A 20 0.31 11.65 -2.11
N GLY A 21 -0.06 12.02 -0.90
CA GLY A 21 -1.45 12.16 -0.49
C GLY A 21 -2.15 10.85 -0.11
N THR A 22 -3.39 10.99 0.34
CA THR A 22 -4.27 9.84 0.63
C THR A 22 -4.93 9.35 -0.64
N ARG A 23 -4.65 8.11 -1.04
CA ARG A 23 -5.11 7.53 -2.31
C ARG A 23 -5.37 6.03 -2.21
N PRO A 24 -6.21 5.47 -3.11
CA PRO A 24 -6.36 4.01 -3.22
C PRO A 24 -5.05 3.37 -3.67
N VAL A 25 -4.67 2.28 -3.01
CA VAL A 25 -3.51 1.44 -3.35
C VAL A 25 -3.93 -0.01 -3.51
N LEU A 26 -3.25 -0.76 -4.36
CA LEU A 26 -3.50 -2.18 -4.63
C LEU A 26 -2.47 -3.06 -3.91
N VAL A 27 -2.93 -4.07 -3.19
CA VAL A 27 -2.04 -5.08 -2.60
C VAL A 27 -1.57 -6.06 -3.69
N VAL A 28 -0.26 -6.12 -3.93
CA VAL A 28 0.35 -7.00 -4.96
C VAL A 28 0.99 -8.27 -4.36
N SER A 29 1.35 -8.24 -3.09
CA SER A 29 1.99 -9.35 -2.37
C SER A 29 0.96 -10.39 -1.88
N PRO A 30 1.32 -11.69 -1.80
CA PRO A 30 0.44 -12.73 -1.26
C PRO A 30 0.12 -12.52 0.23
N GLY A 31 -1.06 -12.95 0.67
CA GLY A 31 -1.48 -12.81 2.08
C GLY A 31 -0.56 -13.52 3.08
N SER A 32 0.05 -14.64 2.70
CA SER A 32 1.05 -15.33 3.53
C SER A 32 2.30 -14.48 3.80
N PHE A 33 2.76 -13.72 2.80
CA PHE A 33 3.87 -12.77 2.97
C PHE A 33 3.44 -11.61 3.87
N ASN A 34 2.28 -11.01 3.57
CA ASN A 34 1.77 -9.85 4.32
C ASN A 34 1.57 -10.15 5.81
N ARG A 35 1.13 -11.37 6.16
CA ARG A 35 0.97 -11.79 7.56
C ARG A 35 2.29 -11.85 8.34
N LEU A 36 3.40 -12.07 7.66
CA LEU A 36 4.73 -12.14 8.28
C LEU A 36 5.44 -10.78 8.33
N THR A 37 5.04 -9.83 7.47
CA THR A 37 5.75 -8.54 7.31
C THR A 37 4.93 -7.30 7.66
N GLY A 38 3.62 -7.44 7.88
CA GLY A 38 2.75 -6.37 8.35
C GLY A 38 2.82 -6.23 9.86
#